data_AF-A0A8H1QST2-F1
#
_entry.id   AF-A0A8H1QST2-F1
#
_cell.length_a   1.000
_cell.length_b   1.000
_cell.length_c   1.000
_cell.angle_alpha   90.00
_cell.angle_beta   90.00
_cell.angle_gamma   90.00
#
_symmetry.space_group_name_H-M   'P 1'
#
loop_
_entity.id
_entity.type
_entity.pdbx_description
1 polymer ?
#
loop_
_entity_poly.entity_id
_entity_poly.type
_entity_poly.pdbx_seq_one_letter_code
_entity_poly.pdbx_strand_id
1 'polypeptide(L)'
;MVTVDREVFLDAGLSATARLLYIVVLAAADHVVPAKQIPALVGLPDGEAVEPFLQELDKAGLVDLGEHLGQPLATTVSPQPRPGERRSHPCVPCEGCGECSCRYMTGRCKPCDDADRAEARLRQEVARWKAQREAGATYAKGSSGARLHRWDCPSLENPDKVMARLSEVRELSSYIGHPRLPELFTAEELRAKGCRTRRCAICGPDPL
;
A
#
# COMPACT_ATOMS: atom_id res chain seq x y z
N MET A 1 -13.31 -8.06 8.21
CA MET A 1 -14.30 -7.30 9.02
C MET A 1 -14.84 -6.20 8.13
N VAL A 2 -16.14 -6.16 7.88
CA VAL A 2 -16.77 -5.13 7.03
C VAL A 2 -17.24 -3.99 7.94
N THR A 3 -16.81 -2.77 7.65
CA THR A 3 -17.27 -1.56 8.36
C THR A 3 -18.17 -0.77 7.42
N VAL A 4 -19.38 -0.45 7.88
CA VAL A 4 -20.39 0.29 7.12
C VAL A 4 -20.57 1.63 7.80
N ASP A 5 -20.60 2.71 7.03
CA ASP A 5 -20.89 4.04 7.57
C ASP A 5 -22.33 4.08 8.12
N ARG A 6 -22.48 4.56 9.36
CA ARG A 6 -23.79 4.69 10.02
C ARG A 6 -24.71 5.61 9.24
N GLU A 7 -24.19 6.69 8.68
CA GLU A 7 -24.98 7.69 7.95
C GLU A 7 -25.55 7.07 6.67
N VAL A 8 -24.79 6.22 5.99
CA VAL A 8 -25.23 5.49 4.80
C VAL A 8 -26.24 4.39 5.15
N PHE A 9 -26.00 3.63 6.23
CA PHE A 9 -26.89 2.55 6.62
C PHE A 9 -28.25 3.03 7.16
N LEU A 10 -28.26 4.18 7.83
CA LEU A 10 -29.48 4.77 8.39
C LEU A 10 -30.14 5.80 7.46
N ASP A 11 -29.63 5.98 6.24
CA ASP A 11 -30.22 6.91 5.27
C ASP A 11 -31.62 6.47 4.85
N ALA A 12 -32.63 7.28 5.20
CA ALA A 12 -34.02 7.06 4.83
C ALA A 12 -34.30 7.43 3.35
N GLY A 13 -33.39 8.16 2.70
CA GLY A 13 -33.42 8.44 1.27
C GLY A 13 -33.05 7.23 0.41
N LEU A 14 -32.51 6.16 1.00
CA LEU A 14 -32.19 4.91 0.33
C LEU A 14 -33.20 3.80 0.65
N SER A 15 -33.56 3.05 -0.39
CA SER A 15 -34.34 1.82 -0.26
C SER A 15 -33.62 0.82 0.65
N ALA A 16 -34.40 -0.01 1.35
CA ALA A 16 -33.84 -1.05 2.21
C ALA A 16 -32.95 -2.02 1.41
N THR A 17 -33.36 -2.33 0.18
CA THR A 17 -32.60 -3.18 -0.75
C THR A 17 -31.30 -2.52 -1.19
N ALA A 18 -31.28 -1.22 -1.52
CA ALA A 18 -30.04 -0.52 -1.86
C ALA A 18 -29.05 -0.50 -0.69
N ARG A 19 -29.52 -0.31 0.55
CA ARG A 19 -28.66 -0.38 1.74
C ARG A 19 -28.07 -1.76 1.98
N LEU A 20 -28.87 -2.82 1.81
CA LEU A 20 -28.37 -4.20 1.88
C LEU A 20 -27.38 -4.50 0.76
N LEU A 21 -27.67 -4.05 -0.45
CA LEU A 21 -26.78 -4.17 -1.61
C LEU A 21 -25.44 -3.50 -1.36
N TYR A 22 -25.43 -2.31 -0.76
CA TYR A 22 -24.19 -1.63 -0.38
C TYR A 22 -23.33 -2.45 0.59
N ILE A 23 -23.94 -3.14 1.54
CA ILE A 23 -23.23 -4.05 2.47
C ILE A 23 -22.66 -5.26 1.73
N VAL A 24 -23.44 -5.87 0.84
CA VAL A 24 -22.99 -7.00 0.01
C VAL A 24 -21.79 -6.59 -0.84
N VAL A 25 -21.85 -5.41 -1.43
CA VAL A 25 -20.76 -4.79 -2.21
C VAL A 25 -19.52 -4.56 -1.34
N LEU A 26 -19.67 -4.01 -0.14
CA LEU A 26 -18.56 -3.82 0.81
C LEU A 26 -17.92 -5.16 1.20
N ALA A 27 -18.73 -6.19 1.43
CA ALA A 27 -18.26 -7.54 1.75
C ALA A 27 -17.58 -8.23 0.56
N ALA A 28 -17.99 -7.90 -0.66
CA ALA A 28 -17.44 -8.38 -1.92
C ALA A 28 -16.24 -7.56 -2.43
N ALA A 29 -15.84 -6.48 -1.75
CA ALA A 29 -14.79 -5.60 -2.27
C ALA A 29 -13.43 -6.31 -2.47
N ASP A 30 -13.21 -7.40 -1.73
CA ASP A 30 -12.02 -8.26 -1.77
C ASP A 30 -12.22 -9.57 -2.59
N HIS A 31 -13.45 -9.83 -3.07
CA HIS A 31 -13.80 -11.08 -3.77
C HIS A 31 -14.77 -10.84 -4.92
N VAL A 32 -14.49 -11.40 -6.10
CA VAL A 32 -15.43 -11.34 -7.22
C VAL A 32 -16.69 -12.13 -6.87
N VAL A 33 -17.77 -11.43 -6.51
CA VAL A 33 -19.10 -12.03 -6.37
C VAL A 33 -19.73 -12.09 -7.77
N PRO A 34 -20.09 -13.28 -8.27
CA PRO A 34 -20.76 -13.40 -9.56
C PRO A 34 -22.05 -12.58 -9.56
N ALA A 35 -22.26 -11.75 -10.58
CA ALA A 35 -23.44 -10.88 -10.70
C ALA A 35 -24.76 -11.62 -10.49
N LYS A 36 -24.85 -12.87 -10.95
CA LYS A 36 -26.01 -13.77 -10.78
C LYS A 36 -26.36 -14.13 -9.32
N GLN A 37 -25.44 -13.96 -8.38
CA GLN A 37 -25.65 -14.25 -6.96
C GLN A 37 -26.08 -13.02 -6.17
N ILE A 38 -25.85 -11.82 -6.71
CA ILE A 38 -26.15 -10.56 -6.03
C ILE A 38 -27.64 -10.40 -5.72
N PRO A 39 -28.60 -10.67 -6.63
CA PRO A 39 -30.03 -10.53 -6.33
C PRO A 39 -30.47 -11.35 -5.11
N ALA A 40 -30.06 -12.61 -5.04
CA ALA A 40 -30.39 -13.50 -3.94
C ALA A 40 -29.81 -13.02 -2.59
N LEU A 41 -28.61 -12.44 -2.60
CA LEU A 41 -27.96 -11.93 -1.38
C LEU A 41 -28.67 -10.69 -0.79
N VAL A 42 -29.40 -9.94 -1.60
CA VAL A 42 -30.16 -8.76 -1.16
C VAL A 42 -31.66 -9.04 -1.01
N GLY A 43 -32.07 -10.32 -1.10
CA GLY A 43 -33.46 -10.75 -0.93
C GLY A 43 -34.36 -10.46 -2.13
N LEU A 44 -33.79 -10.25 -3.32
CA LEU A 44 -34.56 -10.11 -4.55
C LEU A 44 -34.94 -11.48 -5.11
N PRO A 45 -36.19 -11.65 -5.61
CA PRO A 45 -36.61 -12.84 -6.34
C PRO A 45 -35.73 -13.14 -7.57
N ASP A 46 -35.68 -14.41 -7.95
CA ASP A 46 -34.98 -14.84 -9.17
C ASP A 46 -35.51 -14.08 -10.41
N GLY A 47 -34.61 -13.37 -11.09
CA GLY A 47 -34.94 -12.60 -12.30
C GLY A 47 -35.28 -11.13 -12.05
N GLU A 48 -35.35 -10.67 -10.80
CA GLU A 48 -35.40 -9.23 -10.52
C GLU A 48 -34.04 -8.56 -10.76
N ALA A 49 -34.09 -7.40 -11.43
CA ALA A 49 -32.94 -6.59 -11.78
C ALA A 49 -32.36 -5.90 -10.55
N VAL A 50 -31.05 -6.04 -10.33
CA VAL A 50 -30.30 -5.34 -9.27
C VAL A 50 -29.91 -3.92 -9.71
N GLU A 51 -29.94 -3.66 -11.01
CA GLU A 51 -29.56 -2.41 -11.67
C GLU A 51 -30.25 -1.16 -11.12
N PRO A 52 -31.57 -1.15 -10.81
CA PRO A 52 -32.21 0.03 -10.23
C PRO A 52 -31.59 0.44 -8.89
N PHE A 53 -31.24 -0.53 -8.06
CA PHE A 53 -30.63 -0.30 -6.75
C PHE A 53 -29.15 0.09 -6.87
N LEU A 54 -28.42 -0.43 -7.86
CA LEU A 54 -27.07 0.03 -8.17
C LEU A 54 -27.07 1.50 -8.64
N GLN A 55 -28.03 1.88 -9.49
CA GLN A 55 -28.19 3.27 -9.93
C GLN A 55 -28.58 4.20 -8.78
N GLU A 56 -29.38 3.71 -7.83
CA GLU A 56 -29.72 4.45 -6.61
C GLU A 56 -28.46 4.76 -5.79
N LEU A 57 -27.60 3.75 -5.56
CA LEU A 57 -26.33 3.92 -4.85
C LEU A 57 -25.34 4.82 -5.59
N ASP A 58 -25.29 4.75 -6.92
CA ASP A 58 -24.43 5.58 -7.78
C ASP A 58 -24.84 7.06 -7.73
N LYS A 59 -26.15 7.34 -7.80
CA LYS A 59 -26.70 8.69 -7.63
C LYS A 59 -26.42 9.27 -6.25
N ALA A 60 -26.46 8.43 -5.22
CA ALA A 60 -26.07 8.80 -3.86
C ALA A 60 -24.54 8.94 -3.70
N GLY A 61 -23.74 8.60 -4.71
CA GLY A 61 -22.29 8.69 -4.70
C GLY A 61 -21.61 7.65 -3.78
N LEU A 62 -22.32 6.58 -3.42
CA LEU A 62 -21.86 5.55 -2.51
C LEU A 62 -21.06 4.46 -3.22
N VAL A 63 -21.34 4.29 -4.50
CA VAL A 63 -20.64 3.36 -5.39
C VAL A 63 -20.25 4.10 -6.67
N ASP A 64 -19.28 3.55 -7.38
CA ASP A 64 -18.89 4.00 -8.71
C ASP A 64 -19.18 2.88 -9.70
N LEU A 65 -20.06 3.14 -10.67
CA LEU A 65 -20.42 2.20 -11.73
C LEU A 65 -19.58 2.49 -12.98
N GLY A 66 -18.83 1.49 -13.44
CA GLY A 66 -18.14 1.57 -14.73
C GLY A 66 -17.79 0.21 -15.30
N GLU A 67 -17.54 0.16 -16.61
CA GLU A 67 -17.17 -1.07 -17.31
C GLU A 67 -15.85 -1.65 -16.81
N HIS A 68 -15.78 -2.97 -16.66
CA HIS A 68 -14.58 -3.67 -16.22
C HIS A 68 -14.22 -4.73 -17.26
N LEU A 69 -13.04 -4.62 -17.88
CA LEU A 69 -12.56 -5.57 -18.89
C LEU A 69 -13.58 -5.87 -20.01
N GLY A 70 -14.29 -4.84 -20.49
CA GLY A 70 -15.29 -4.99 -21.56
C GLY A 70 -16.58 -5.73 -21.15
N GLN A 71 -16.76 -6.04 -19.86
CA GLN A 71 -18.02 -6.52 -19.32
C GLN A 71 -18.92 -5.31 -19.01
N PRO A 72 -20.12 -5.20 -19.63
CA PRO A 72 -21.08 -4.17 -19.28
C PRO A 72 -21.60 -4.38 -17.86
N LEU A 73 -21.72 -3.28 -17.10
CA LEU A 73 -22.55 -3.10 -15.89
C LEU A 73 -22.81 -4.37 -15.06
N ALA A 74 -21.79 -4.88 -14.36
CA ALA A 74 -21.92 -5.63 -13.08
C ALA A 74 -20.62 -6.39 -12.80
N THR A 75 -19.56 -5.77 -12.30
CA THR A 75 -18.49 -6.57 -11.67
C THR A 75 -17.52 -5.82 -10.77
N THR A 76 -17.46 -4.49 -10.81
CA THR A 76 -16.65 -3.74 -9.85
C THR A 76 -17.44 -2.62 -9.24
N VAL A 77 -18.33 -2.99 -8.32
CA VAL A 77 -18.88 -2.01 -7.39
C VAL A 77 -17.79 -1.74 -6.36
N SER A 78 -17.16 -0.58 -6.47
CA SER A 78 -16.16 -0.16 -5.48
C SER A 78 -16.90 0.65 -4.42
N PRO A 79 -16.98 0.18 -3.18
CA PRO A 79 -17.49 1.04 -2.11
C PRO A 79 -16.59 2.26 -2.05
N GLN A 80 -17.15 3.47 -2.16
CA GLN A 80 -16.33 4.68 -2.11
C GLN A 80 -15.64 4.79 -0.75
N PRO A 81 -14.31 4.67 -0.65
CA PRO A 81 -13.60 5.08 0.54
C PRO A 81 -13.29 6.55 0.30
N ARG A 82 -14.17 7.44 0.80
CA ARG A 82 -13.94 8.88 0.90
C ARG A 82 -14.09 9.69 -0.42
N PRO A 83 -14.42 10.99 -0.31
CA PRO A 83 -14.45 11.90 -1.46
C PRO A 83 -13.08 11.94 -2.17
N GLY A 84 -13.07 11.62 -3.47
CA GLY A 84 -11.87 11.69 -4.32
C GLY A 84 -11.39 10.36 -4.92
N GLU A 85 -11.94 9.22 -4.49
CA GLU A 85 -11.62 7.88 -5.02
C GLU A 85 -12.59 7.42 -6.11
N ARG A 86 -13.12 8.35 -6.91
CA ARG A 86 -13.80 8.00 -8.16
C ARG A 86 -12.78 7.44 -9.13
N ARG A 87 -13.20 6.43 -9.87
CA ARG A 87 -12.51 5.92 -11.03
C ARG A 87 -12.23 7.07 -11.98
N SER A 88 -10.95 7.33 -12.20
CA SER A 88 -10.50 8.46 -13.02
C SER A 88 -10.41 8.12 -14.51
N HIS A 89 -10.51 6.83 -14.88
CA HIS A 89 -10.33 6.36 -16.26
C HIS A 89 -11.01 4.98 -16.53
N PRO A 90 -11.21 4.59 -17.81
CA PRO A 90 -11.69 3.26 -18.20
C PRO A 90 -10.82 2.12 -17.68
N CYS A 91 -11.34 0.89 -17.61
CA CYS A 91 -10.52 -0.22 -17.16
C CYS A 91 -9.43 -0.57 -18.15
N VAL A 92 -8.19 -0.50 -17.70
CA VAL A 92 -7.04 -0.99 -18.44
C VAL A 92 -6.19 -1.88 -17.53
N PRO A 93 -5.59 -2.96 -18.06
CA PRO A 93 -4.70 -3.81 -17.30
C PRO A 93 -3.48 -3.00 -16.82
N CYS A 94 -3.01 -3.29 -15.62
CA CYS A 94 -1.80 -2.72 -15.05
C CYS A 94 -0.60 -3.29 -15.81
N GLU A 95 0.30 -2.40 -16.26
CA GLU A 95 1.52 -2.79 -16.95
C GLU A 95 2.44 -3.67 -16.09
N GLY A 96 2.35 -3.56 -14.77
CA GLY A 96 3.23 -4.28 -13.83
C GLY A 96 2.76 -5.70 -13.47
N CYS A 97 1.45 -5.90 -13.26
CA CYS A 97 0.92 -7.17 -12.76
C CYS A 97 -0.24 -7.75 -13.60
N GLY A 98 -0.72 -7.04 -14.62
CA GLY A 98 -1.88 -7.45 -15.42
C GLY A 98 -3.23 -7.24 -14.75
N GLU A 99 -3.27 -7.09 -13.41
CA GLU A 99 -4.50 -6.74 -12.67
C GLU A 99 -5.04 -5.37 -13.07
N CYS A 100 -6.30 -5.10 -12.76
CA CYS A 100 -6.93 -3.86 -13.19
C CYS A 100 -6.37 -2.60 -12.48
N SER A 101 -6.16 -1.50 -13.21
CA SER A 101 -5.71 -0.21 -12.65
C SER A 101 -6.88 0.71 -12.22
N CYS A 102 -8.09 0.18 -12.18
CA CYS A 102 -9.34 0.93 -12.31
C CYS A 102 -9.70 1.79 -11.09
N ARG A 103 -8.97 1.63 -9.98
CA ARG A 103 -9.11 2.41 -8.73
C ARG A 103 -7.96 3.41 -8.52
N TYR A 104 -7.14 3.67 -9.53
CA TYR A 104 -5.96 4.53 -9.38
C TYR A 104 -5.64 5.32 -10.66
N MET A 105 -4.36 5.43 -11.05
CA MET A 105 -3.89 6.10 -12.26
C MET A 105 -3.94 5.16 -13.47
N THR A 106 -4.18 5.73 -14.65
CA THR A 106 -4.30 4.95 -15.88
C THR A 106 -3.05 4.12 -16.15
N GLY A 107 -3.22 2.83 -16.39
CA GLY A 107 -2.14 1.91 -16.76
C GLY A 107 -1.33 1.36 -15.58
N ARG A 108 -1.56 1.83 -14.35
CA ARG A 108 -0.78 1.42 -13.17
C ARG A 108 -1.68 1.24 -11.95
N CYS A 109 -1.75 0.04 -11.39
CA CYS A 109 -2.47 -0.18 -10.14
C CYS A 109 -1.69 0.40 -8.95
N LYS A 110 -2.43 0.82 -7.90
CA LYS A 110 -1.86 1.39 -6.68
C LYS A 110 -0.77 0.52 -6.04
N PRO A 111 -0.94 -0.82 -5.90
CA PRO A 111 0.13 -1.68 -5.37
C PRO A 111 1.43 -1.64 -6.18
N CYS A 112 1.35 -1.72 -7.52
CA CYS A 112 2.54 -1.69 -8.38
C CYS A 112 3.24 -0.33 -8.38
N ASP A 113 2.49 0.75 -8.24
CA ASP A 113 3.03 2.11 -8.15
C ASP A 113 3.65 2.39 -6.77
N ASP A 114 3.01 1.92 -5.68
CA ASP A 114 3.59 1.94 -4.33
C ASP A 114 4.91 1.14 -4.28
N ALA A 115 4.97 -0.03 -4.94
CA ALA A 115 6.18 -0.85 -5.05
C ALA A 115 7.32 -0.13 -5.82
N ASP A 116 7.00 0.52 -6.95
CA ASP A 116 8.00 1.29 -7.70
C ASP A 116 8.55 2.47 -6.89
N ARG A 117 7.67 3.19 -6.17
CA ARG A 117 8.11 4.27 -5.27
C ARG A 117 9.01 3.75 -4.17
N ALA A 118 8.66 2.61 -3.57
CA ALA A 118 9.48 1.97 -2.55
C ALA A 118 10.87 1.61 -3.07
N GLU A 119 10.92 0.99 -4.25
CA GLU A 119 12.17 0.63 -4.92
C GLU A 119 13.03 1.87 -5.25
N ALA A 120 12.43 2.91 -5.80
CA ALA A 120 13.12 4.17 -6.10
C ALA A 120 13.72 4.82 -4.84
N ARG A 121 12.96 4.86 -3.73
CA ARG A 121 13.43 5.37 -2.44
C ARG A 121 14.61 4.55 -1.91
N LEU A 122 14.53 3.22 -2.00
CA LEU A 122 15.61 2.36 -1.53
C LEU A 122 16.89 2.53 -2.36
N ARG A 123 16.77 2.65 -3.69
CA ARG A 123 17.92 2.93 -4.57
C ARG A 123 18.60 4.24 -4.20
N GLN A 124 17.83 5.29 -3.90
CA GLN A 124 18.38 6.56 -3.40
C GLN A 124 19.09 6.39 -2.05
N GLU A 125 18.52 5.58 -1.16
CA GLU A 125 19.10 5.32 0.15
C GLU A 125 20.43 4.54 0.07
N VAL A 126 20.51 3.55 -0.80
CA VAL A 126 21.73 2.80 -1.11
C VAL A 126 22.78 3.73 -1.73
N ALA A 127 22.39 4.59 -2.68
CA ALA A 127 23.29 5.56 -3.29
C ALA A 127 23.86 6.54 -2.25
N ARG A 128 23.01 7.10 -1.37
CA ARG A 128 23.44 7.93 -0.23
C ARG A 128 24.45 7.19 0.64
N TRP A 129 24.14 5.95 1.02
CA TRP A 129 24.99 5.16 1.91
C TRP A 129 26.36 4.87 1.29
N LYS A 130 26.40 4.55 -0.02
CA LYS A 130 27.66 4.38 -0.78
C LYS A 130 28.46 5.67 -0.85
N ALA A 131 27.82 6.81 -1.12
CA ALA A 131 28.50 8.10 -1.14
C ALA A 131 29.10 8.45 0.24
N GLN A 132 28.41 8.16 1.34
CA GLN A 132 28.96 8.35 2.69
C GLN A 132 30.19 7.45 2.93
N ARG A 133 30.16 6.19 2.47
CA ARG A 133 31.33 5.28 2.54
C ARG A 133 32.52 5.82 1.77
N GLU A 134 32.30 6.28 0.55
CA GLU A 134 33.33 6.87 -0.32
C GLU A 134 33.92 8.14 0.28
N ALA A 135 33.11 8.93 0.99
CA ALA A 135 33.56 10.08 1.77
C ALA A 135 34.32 9.73 3.07
N GLY A 136 34.59 8.44 3.33
CA GLY A 136 35.36 7.99 4.49
C GLY A 136 34.54 7.73 5.75
N ALA A 137 33.21 7.67 5.66
CA ALA A 137 32.37 7.33 6.80
C ALA A 137 32.57 5.85 7.19
N THR A 138 32.99 5.62 8.44
CA THR A 138 33.32 4.30 8.98
C THR A 138 32.40 3.86 10.11
N TYR A 139 31.60 4.77 10.67
CA TYR A 139 30.71 4.49 11.78
C TYR A 139 29.25 4.63 11.38
N ALA A 140 28.37 3.95 12.12
CA ALA A 140 26.94 3.96 11.91
C ALA A 140 26.19 3.97 13.24
N LYS A 141 25.00 4.55 13.27
CA LYS A 141 24.04 4.36 14.38
C LYS A 141 22.93 3.44 13.92
N GLY A 142 22.71 2.36 14.66
CA GLY A 142 21.57 1.46 14.42
C GLY A 142 20.23 2.17 14.67
N SER A 143 19.13 1.55 14.28
CA SER A 143 17.77 2.10 14.37
C SER A 143 17.33 2.48 15.79
N SER A 144 17.90 1.88 16.84
CA SER A 144 17.65 2.27 18.23
C SER A 144 18.49 3.48 18.70
N GLY A 145 19.51 3.88 17.95
CA GLY A 145 20.44 4.97 18.30
C GLY A 145 21.31 4.73 19.54
N ALA A 146 21.12 3.61 20.24
CA ALA A 146 21.73 3.35 21.54
C ALA A 146 23.23 3.04 21.47
N ARG A 147 23.70 2.56 20.31
CA ARG A 147 25.09 2.15 20.11
C ARG A 147 25.69 2.67 18.82
N LEU A 148 26.99 2.91 18.86
CA LEU A 148 27.82 3.21 17.70
C LEU A 148 28.42 1.91 17.17
N HIS A 149 28.26 1.67 15.87
CA HIS A 149 28.72 0.49 15.16
C HIS A 149 29.75 0.88 14.11
N ARG A 150 30.59 -0.06 13.69
CA ARG A 150 31.28 0.05 12.39
C ARG A 150 30.27 -0.20 11.27
N TRP A 151 30.43 0.45 10.12
CA TRP A 151 29.47 0.40 9.00
C TRP A 151 29.15 -1.03 8.50
N ASP A 152 30.10 -1.97 8.62
CA ASP A 152 30.02 -3.38 8.21
C ASP A 152 29.60 -4.32 9.35
N CYS A 153 29.11 -3.77 10.47
CA CYS A 153 28.68 -4.59 11.59
C CYS A 153 27.53 -5.53 11.17
N PRO A 154 27.63 -6.84 11.43
CA PRO A 154 26.63 -7.80 10.97
C PRO A 154 25.24 -7.60 11.61
N SER A 155 25.16 -6.87 12.72
CA SER A 155 23.88 -6.52 13.36
C SER A 155 23.18 -5.32 12.71
N LEU A 156 23.80 -4.65 11.75
CA LEU A 156 23.19 -3.55 11.02
C LEU A 156 22.47 -4.06 9.78
N GLU A 157 21.50 -3.25 9.34
CA GLU A 157 21.00 -3.30 7.97
C GLU A 157 22.12 -2.84 7.03
N ASN A 158 22.25 -3.53 5.90
CA ASN A 158 23.21 -3.22 4.84
C ASN A 158 22.50 -3.27 3.48
N PRO A 159 23.10 -2.70 2.42
CA PRO A 159 22.45 -2.63 1.10
C PRO A 159 21.94 -3.98 0.62
N ASP A 160 22.72 -5.05 0.77
CA ASP A 160 22.36 -6.39 0.28
C ASP A 160 21.14 -6.96 1.01
N LYS A 161 21.10 -6.83 2.34
CA LYS A 161 19.97 -7.28 3.18
C LYS A 161 18.68 -6.54 2.85
N VAL A 162 18.75 -5.22 2.67
CA VAL A 162 17.57 -4.41 2.40
C VAL A 162 17.06 -4.66 0.97
N MET A 163 17.96 -4.85 0.00
CA MET A 163 17.59 -5.21 -1.38
C MET A 163 16.99 -6.63 -1.47
N ALA A 164 17.53 -7.61 -0.74
CA ALA A 164 16.98 -8.97 -0.70
C ALA A 164 15.55 -9.00 -0.13
N ARG A 165 15.28 -8.22 0.91
CA ARG A 165 13.91 -8.08 1.45
C ARG A 165 12.96 -7.39 0.46
N LEU A 166 13.44 -6.49 -0.39
CA LEU A 166 12.60 -5.83 -1.39
C LEU A 166 12.07 -6.83 -2.44
N SER A 167 12.89 -7.79 -2.87
CA SER A 167 12.42 -8.85 -3.77
C SER A 167 11.31 -9.69 -3.15
N GLU A 168 11.37 -9.94 -1.84
CA GLU A 168 10.33 -10.68 -1.10
C GLU A 168 9.05 -9.84 -0.91
N VAL A 169 9.19 -8.52 -0.68
CA VAL A 169 8.04 -7.61 -0.49
C VAL A 169 7.25 -7.38 -1.79
N ARG A 170 7.86 -7.51 -2.97
CA ARG A 170 7.11 -7.48 -4.24
C ARG A 170 6.05 -8.58 -4.34
N GLU A 171 6.23 -9.70 -3.61
CA GLU A 171 5.28 -10.81 -3.57
C GLU A 171 4.20 -10.63 -2.49
N LEU A 172 4.46 -9.80 -1.48
CA LEU A 172 3.58 -9.56 -0.33
C LEU A 172 3.02 -8.14 -0.43
N SER A 173 1.87 -8.01 -1.10
CA SER A 173 1.18 -6.79 -1.52
C SER A 173 0.73 -5.81 -0.41
N SER A 174 1.37 -5.79 0.76
CA SER A 174 1.00 -4.89 1.85
C SER A 174 2.21 -4.28 2.53
N TYR A 175 2.28 -2.94 2.48
CA TYR A 175 2.78 -2.00 3.50
C TYR A 175 3.75 -2.53 4.59
N ILE A 176 4.81 -3.26 4.23
CA ILE A 176 5.88 -3.57 5.18
C ILE A 176 6.81 -2.36 5.19
N GLY A 177 6.86 -1.66 6.34
CA GLY A 177 7.76 -0.54 6.55
C GLY A 177 9.18 -0.92 6.14
N HIS A 178 9.71 -0.26 5.11
CA HIS A 178 11.00 -0.64 4.55
C HIS A 178 12.11 -0.43 5.59
N PRO A 179 12.95 -1.45 5.85
CA PRO A 179 14.10 -1.29 6.72
C PRO A 179 15.00 -0.19 6.14
N ARG A 180 15.31 0.83 6.94
CA ARG A 180 16.20 1.91 6.53
C ARG A 180 17.65 1.54 6.75
N LEU A 181 18.51 1.94 5.83
CA LEU A 181 19.95 1.88 6.03
C LEU A 181 20.35 2.91 7.09
N PRO A 182 21.25 2.53 8.02
CA PRO A 182 21.73 3.46 9.01
C PRO A 182 22.48 4.61 8.35
N GLU A 183 22.39 5.79 8.96
CA GLU A 183 23.24 6.91 8.57
C GLU A 183 24.69 6.63 8.99
N LEU A 184 25.63 6.92 8.09
CA LEU A 184 27.05 6.77 8.35
C LEU A 184 27.71 8.09 8.74
N PHE A 185 28.76 7.99 9.55
CA PHE A 185 29.55 9.11 10.06
C PHE A 185 31.05 8.81 9.97
N THR A 186 31.83 9.86 9.72
CA THR A 186 33.29 9.88 9.90
C THR A 186 33.67 10.00 11.38
N ALA A 187 34.93 9.73 11.71
CA ALA A 187 35.45 9.92 13.06
C ALA A 187 35.42 11.41 13.46
N GLU A 188 35.78 12.30 12.54
CA GLU A 188 35.86 13.75 12.70
C GLU A 188 34.48 14.33 13.02
N GLU A 189 33.44 13.93 12.27
CA GLU A 189 32.07 14.37 12.54
C GLU A 189 31.59 13.94 13.92
N LEU A 190 31.94 12.72 14.36
CA LEU A 190 31.56 12.24 15.69
C LEU A 190 32.28 12.99 16.80
N ARG A 191 33.58 13.32 16.62
CA ARG A 191 34.33 14.16 17.55
C ARG A 191 33.78 15.57 17.62
N ALA A 192 33.51 16.19 16.47
CA ALA A 192 32.92 17.53 16.37
C ALA A 192 31.52 17.60 17.03
N LYS A 193 30.72 16.55 16.88
CA LYS A 193 29.41 16.41 17.53
C LYS A 193 29.49 16.02 19.02
N GLY A 194 30.69 15.82 19.57
CA GLY A 194 30.87 15.38 20.96
C GLY A 194 30.18 14.05 21.28
N CYS A 195 30.14 13.13 20.33
CA CYS A 195 29.37 11.89 20.44
C CYS A 195 29.90 11.01 21.58
N ARG A 196 29.06 10.74 22.60
CA ARG A 196 29.37 9.85 23.74
C ARG A 196 28.63 8.50 23.68
N THR A 197 28.10 8.14 22.51
CA THR A 197 27.31 6.91 22.35
C THR A 197 28.16 5.67 22.67
N ARG A 198 27.59 4.73 23.43
CA ARG A 198 28.27 3.48 23.79
C ARG A 198 28.59 2.66 22.55
N ARG A 199 29.71 1.94 22.56
CA ARG A 199 30.14 1.14 21.41
C ARG A 199 29.36 -0.17 21.32
N CYS A 200 29.23 -0.70 20.11
CA CYS A 200 28.69 -2.04 19.89
C CYS A 200 29.68 -3.10 20.37
N ALA A 201 29.19 -4.07 21.16
CA ALA A 201 30.01 -5.16 21.68
C ALA A 201 30.52 -6.10 20.58
N ILE A 202 29.78 -6.21 19.47
CA ILE A 202 30.11 -7.09 18.33
C ILE A 202 31.25 -6.49 17.49
N CYS A 203 31.34 -5.17 17.39
CA CYS A 203 32.36 -4.50 16.58
C CYS A 203 33.77 -4.57 17.21
N GLY A 204 33.88 -5.04 18.45
CA GLY A 204 35.12 -5.02 19.23
C GLY A 204 35.55 -3.61 19.65
N PRO A 205 36.60 -3.50 20.48
CA PRO A 205 37.24 -2.23 20.77
C PRO A 205 38.21 -1.79 19.64
N ASP A 206 37.96 -0.63 18.99
CA ASP A 206 38.86 0.47 18.46
C ASP A 206 38.35 1.17 17.15
N PRO A 207 38.82 2.37 16.64
CA PRO A 207 39.84 3.34 17.11
C PRO A 207 39.43 4.84 17.08
N LEU A 208 38.41 5.24 17.84
CA LEU A 208 38.07 6.67 18.02
C LEU A 208 38.68 7.21 19.31
#